data_AF-A0A8K1FDU6-F1
#
_entry.id   AF-A0A8K1FDU6-F1
#
_cell.length_a   1.000
_cell.length_b   1.000
_cell.length_c   1.000
_cell.angle_alpha   90.00
_cell.angle_beta   90.00
_cell.angle_gamma   90.00
#
_symmetry.space_group_name_H-M   'P 1'
#
loop_
_entity.id
_entity.type
_entity.pdbx_description
1 polymer ?
#
loop_
_entity_poly.entity_id
_entity_poly.type
_entity_poly.pdbx_seq_one_letter_code
_entity_poly.pdbx_strand_id
1 'polypeptide(L)' 'MSGIASGFGRFVRYYIDREPVVVLSCTIGAVAVGLPLVVVPIRRSMGLPTEQYDGPIVPETLLKSRGHLEDKQ' A
#
# COMPACT_ATOMS: atom_id res chain seq x y z
N MET A 1 16.76 25.73 6.44
CA MET A 1 16.09 24.42 6.36
C MET A 1 17.12 23.27 6.22
N SER A 2 18.06 23.07 7.16
CA SER A 2 19.12 22.04 7.01
C SER A 2 19.46 21.22 8.26
N GLY A 3 18.90 21.53 9.44
CA GLY A 3 19.22 20.81 10.69
C GLY A 3 18.47 19.48 10.90
N ILE A 4 17.29 19.32 10.28
CA ILE A 4 16.42 18.15 10.52
C ILE A 4 16.97 16.91 9.81
N ALA A 5 17.46 17.04 8.58
CA ALA A 5 18.00 15.93 7.80
C ALA A 5 19.28 15.35 8.43
N SER A 6 20.15 16.20 8.98
CA SER A 6 21.40 15.76 9.62
C SER A 6 21.17 15.12 10.99
N GLY A 7 20.16 15.58 11.75
CA GLY A 7 19.74 14.97 13.01
C GLY A 7 19.08 13.61 12.81
N PHE A 8 18.18 13.51 11.83
CA PHE A 8 17.46 12.26 11.52
C PHE A 8 18.41 11.16 11.04
N GLY A 9 19.36 11.47 10.14
CA GLY A 9 20.34 10.49 9.68
C GLY A 9 21.22 9.92 10.80
N ARG A 10 21.64 10.77 11.76
CA ARG A 10 22.39 10.33 12.94
C ARG A 10 21.53 9.47 13.87
N PHE A 11 20.28 9.84 14.08
CA PHE A 11 19.33 9.06 14.88
C PHE A 11 19.10 7.66 14.28
N VAL A 12 18.81 7.59 12.98
CA VAL A 12 18.57 6.30 12.29
C VAL A 12 19.80 5.41 12.36
N ARG A 13 20.99 5.96 12.07
CA ARG A 13 22.25 5.20 12.19
C ARG A 13 22.43 4.64 13.61
N TYR A 14 22.27 5.50 14.61
CA TYR A 14 22.44 5.11 16.01
C TYR A 14 21.50 3.97 16.44
N TYR A 15 20.22 4.03 16.05
CA TYR A 15 19.23 3.03 16.45
C TYR A 15 19.33 1.74 15.63
N ILE A 16 19.73 1.79 14.36
CA ILE A 16 19.97 0.58 13.56
C ILE A 16 21.08 -0.28 14.19
N ASP A 17 22.16 0.35 14.66
CA ASP A 17 23.29 -0.37 15.25
C ASP A 17 22.95 -1.00 16.62
N ARG A 18 21.99 -0.43 17.36
CA ARG A 18 21.61 -0.87 18.72
C ARG A 18 20.43 -1.84 18.74
N GLU A 19 19.39 -1.55 17.97
CA GLU A 19 18.12 -2.27 17.97
C GLU A 19 17.65 -2.54 16.53
N PRO A 20 18.43 -3.31 15.75
CA PRO A 20 18.17 -3.49 14.31
C PRO A 20 16.80 -4.09 14.03
N VAL A 21 16.36 -5.04 14.88
CA VAL A 21 15.08 -5.73 14.70
C VAL A 21 13.91 -4.75 14.86
N VAL A 22 13.97 -3.83 15.83
CA VAL A 22 12.91 -2.84 16.07
C VAL A 22 12.82 -1.89 14.88
N VAL A 23 13.94 -1.32 14.45
CA VAL A 23 13.96 -0.37 13.33
C VAL A 23 13.47 -1.02 12.05
N LEU A 24 13.93 -2.25 11.75
CA LEU A 24 13.48 -2.98 10.57
C LEU A 24 11.99 -3.33 10.67
N SER A 25 11.48 -3.75 11.83
CA SER A 25 10.07 -4.07 12.01
C SER A 25 9.17 -2.86 11.78
N CYS A 26 9.54 -1.70 12.34
CA CYS A 26 8.82 -0.45 12.11
C CYS A 26 8.89 -0.02 10.65
N THR A 27 10.06 -0.19 10.00
CA THR A 27 10.22 0.14 8.58
C THR A 27 9.35 -0.74 7.70
N ILE A 28 9.37 -2.06 7.93
CA ILE A 28 8.54 -3.01 7.19
C ILE A 28 7.05 -2.70 7.39
N GLY A 29 6.63 -2.44 8.63
CA GLY A 29 5.25 -2.06 8.93
C GLY A 29 4.82 -0.77 8.23
N ALA A 30 5.66 0.27 8.28
CA ALA A 30 5.40 1.53 7.61
C ALA A 30 5.29 1.37 6.08
N VAL A 31 6.19 0.57 5.48
CA VAL A 31 6.12 0.25 4.06
C VAL A 31 4.85 -0.53 3.74
N ALA A 32 4.53 -1.58 4.50
CA ALA A 32 3.35 -2.41 4.26
C ALA A 32 2.04 -1.60 4.28
N VAL A 33 1.89 -0.67 5.22
CA VAL A 33 0.71 0.22 5.30
C VAL A 33 0.74 1.29 4.20
N GLY A 34 1.91 1.74 3.78
CA GLY A 34 2.06 2.72 2.69
C GLY A 34 1.83 2.15 1.29
N LEU A 35 2.13 0.87 1.07
CA LEU A 35 2.04 0.23 -0.25
C LEU A 35 0.66 0.38 -0.90
N PRO A 36 -0.49 0.10 -0.24
CA PRO A 36 -1.81 0.30 -0.85
C PRO A 36 -2.07 1.75 -1.31
N LEU A 37 -1.54 2.73 -0.60
CA LEU A 37 -1.75 4.15 -0.91
C LEU A 37 -1.01 4.59 -2.18
N VAL A 38 0.10 3.96 -2.50
CA VAL A 38 0.97 4.37 -3.62
C VAL A 38 0.92 3.38 -4.78
N VAL A 39 0.98 2.08 -4.50
CA VAL A 39 1.07 1.04 -5.53
C VAL A 39 -0.25 0.88 -6.27
N VAL A 40 -1.39 0.91 -5.57
CA VAL A 40 -2.72 0.75 -6.20
C VAL A 40 -2.98 1.84 -7.25
N PRO A 41 -2.84 3.14 -6.96
CA PRO A 41 -3.06 4.17 -7.98
C PRO A 41 -2.06 4.10 -9.14
N ILE A 42 -0.79 3.73 -8.89
CA ILE A 42 0.20 3.50 -9.96
C ILE A 42 -0.23 2.34 -10.86
N ARG A 43 -0.72 1.24 -10.28
CA ARG A 43 -1.18 0.10 -11.08
C ARG A 43 -2.43 0.42 -11.90
N ARG A 44 -3.36 1.20 -11.33
CA ARG A 44 -4.53 1.71 -12.06
C ARG A 44 -4.14 2.60 -13.24
N SER A 45 -3.14 3.48 -13.09
CA SER A 45 -2.69 4.33 -14.20
C SER A 45 -2.01 3.57 -15.33
N MET A 46 -1.47 2.37 -15.06
CA MET A 46 -0.93 1.45 -16.07
C MET A 46 -1.97 0.53 -16.70
N GLY A 47 -3.25 0.63 -16.31
CA GLY A 47 -4.30 -0.29 -16.79
C GLY A 47 -4.17 -1.71 -16.26
N LEU A 48 -3.51 -1.88 -15.10
CA LEU A 48 -3.35 -3.17 -14.43
C LEU A 48 -4.17 -3.20 -13.13
N PRO A 49 -5.53 -3.25 -13.21
CA PRO A 49 -6.35 -3.36 -12.01
C PRO A 49 -6.05 -4.65 -11.23
N THR A 50 -6.40 -4.66 -9.94
CA THR A 50 -6.37 -5.86 -9.10
C THR A 50 -7.71 -6.05 -8.42
N GLU A 51 -8.23 -7.26 -8.55
CA GLU A 51 -9.44 -7.73 -7.85
C GLU A 51 -9.43 -7.44 -6.34
N GLN A 52 -8.25 -7.51 -5.70
CA GLN A 52 -8.08 -7.30 -4.27
C GLN A 52 -8.44 -5.88 -3.79
N TYR A 53 -8.30 -4.86 -4.64
CA TYR A 53 -8.53 -3.46 -4.28
C TYR A 53 -9.62 -2.78 -5.12
N ASP A 54 -9.88 -3.31 -6.31
CA ASP A 54 -10.82 -2.75 -7.29
C ASP A 54 -12.16 -3.50 -7.32
N GLY A 55 -12.24 -4.66 -6.65
CA GLY A 55 -13.41 -5.55 -6.69
C GLY A 55 -13.40 -6.45 -7.92
N PRO A 56 -14.39 -7.37 -8.02
CA PRO A 56 -14.46 -8.35 -9.09
C PRO A 56 -14.61 -7.67 -10.47
N ILE A 57 -13.66 -7.88 -11.38
CA ILE A 57 -13.78 -7.56 -12.81
C ILE A 57 -14.71 -8.62 -13.41
N VAL A 58 -16.01 -8.37 -13.28
CA VAL A 58 -17.04 -9.26 -13.82
C VAL A 58 -17.22 -8.96 -15.31
N PRO A 59 -17.04 -9.94 -16.21
CA PRO A 59 -17.33 -9.73 -17.63
C PRO A 59 -18.81 -9.40 -17.82
N GLU A 60 -19.11 -8.51 -18.77
CA GLU A 60 -20.47 -7.98 -18.99
C GLU A 60 -21.53 -9.07 -19.22
N THR A 61 -21.12 -10.20 -19.77
CA THR A 61 -21.98 -11.38 -19.98
C THR A 61 -22.52 -11.96 -18.68
N LEU A 62 -21.76 -11.87 -17.58
CA LEU A 62 -22.15 -12.34 -16.26
C LEU A 62 -22.92 -11.28 -15.45
N LEU A 63 -22.84 -9.99 -15.81
CA LEU A 63 -23.61 -8.91 -15.17
C LEU A 63 -25.12 -9.09 -15.39
N LYS A 64 -25.54 -9.45 -16.61
CA LYS A 64 -26.96 -9.66 -16.95
C LYS A 64 -27.64 -10.77 -16.14
N SER A 65 -26.89 -11.80 -15.72
CA SER A 65 -27.39 -12.89 -14.88
C SER A 65 -27.41 -12.57 -13.39
N ARG A 66 -26.76 -11.49 -12.94
CA ARG A 66 -26.59 -11.15 -11.51
C ARG A 66 -27.70 -10.26 -10.96
N GLY A 67 -28.79 -10.07 -11.69
CA GLY A 67 -29.83 -9.03 -11.49
C GLY A 67 -30.52 -8.90 -10.12
N HIS A 68 -30.03 -9.52 -9.05
CA HIS A 68 -30.46 -9.38 -7.64
C HIS A 68 -29.29 -9.23 -6.63
N LEU A 69 -28.02 -9.18 -7.08
CA LEU A 69 -26.85 -9.08 -6.19
C LEU A 69 -26.24 -7.67 -6.12
N GLU A 70 -26.68 -6.73 -6.98
CA GLU A 70 -26.20 -5.34 -6.98
C GLU A 70 -26.87 -4.47 -5.89
N ASP A 71 -28.10 -4.79 -5.47
CA ASP A 71 -28.86 -3.97 -4.50
C ASP A 71 -28.38 -4.06 -3.04
N LYS A 72 -27.31 -4.83 -2.75
CA LYS A 72 -26.90 -5.16 -1.36
C LYS A 72 -25.40 -5.01 -1.06
N GLN A 73 -24.65 -4.25 -1.86
CA GLN A 73 -23.26 -3.87 -1.51
C GLN A 73 -23.10 -2.38 -1.30
#